data_AF-A0A3L8DCJ7-F1
#
_entry.id   AF-A0A3L8DCJ7-F1
#
_cell.length_a   1.000
_cell.length_b   1.000
_cell.length_c   1.000
_cell.angle_alpha   90.00
_cell.angle_beta   90.00
_cell.angle_gamma   90.00
#
_symmetry.space_group_name_H-M   'P 1'
#
loop_
_entity.id
_entity.type
_entity.pdbx_description
1 polymer ?
#
loop_
_entity_poly.entity_id
_entity_poly.type
_entity_poly.pdbx_seq_one_letter_code
_entity_poly.pdbx_strand_id
1 'polypeptide(L)'
;CFEKDEDETSVEFHNLSAILITDYIEDTNTENLLILPPHHRCASHTLNLVAVKDSEKAIDNDVLYKKLYRLTFAKLTKLWNKQNQSTQVADKIKEICGVYLKTPVITRWNSTFDSILQIITLLKNDPEIINKCLDYCNLQRLTENEIKFIEEYCQVMKPVSQALDILQGETGMYMGYLLPVLKTVKEKLETLNKSGFTHCQSLIAAVQQGLDKR
;
A
#
# COMPACT_ATOMS: atom_id res chain seq x y z
N CYS A 1 -2.30 42.91 32.49
CA CYS A 1 -1.27 41.87 32.32
C CYS A 1 -1.86 40.80 31.41
N PHE A 2 -1.41 40.75 30.15
CA PHE A 2 -1.62 39.59 29.28
C PHE A 2 -0.24 38.99 29.09
N GLU A 3 0.03 37.88 29.76
CA GLU A 3 1.22 37.06 29.52
C GLU A 3 1.01 36.36 28.17
N LYS A 4 1.93 36.61 27.24
CA LYS A 4 2.13 35.81 26.04
C LYS A 4 3.17 34.77 26.40
N ASP A 5 2.73 33.53 26.63
CA ASP A 5 3.63 32.38 26.59
C ASP A 5 3.86 32.03 25.11
N GLU A 6 4.93 32.59 24.55
CA GLU A 6 5.55 32.08 23.32
C GLU A 6 6.38 30.85 23.72
N ASP A 7 5.78 29.67 23.64
CA ASP A 7 6.50 28.39 23.66
C ASP A 7 7.45 28.35 22.45
N GLU A 8 8.66 28.89 22.61
CA GLU A 8 9.80 28.67 21.72
C GLU A 8 10.14 27.17 21.75
N THR A 9 9.45 26.40 20.91
CA THR A 9 9.85 25.03 20.61
C THR A 9 11.17 25.14 19.87
N SER A 10 12.28 24.86 20.55
CA SER A 10 13.62 24.88 19.98
C SER A 10 13.70 23.84 18.85
N VAL A 11 13.54 24.29 17.62
CA VAL A 11 13.70 23.45 16.44
C VAL A 11 15.20 23.32 16.17
N GLU A 12 15.77 22.18 16.53
CA GLU A 12 17.17 21.86 16.27
C GLU A 12 17.34 21.46 14.80
N PHE A 13 18.03 22.30 14.01
CA PHE A 13 18.28 22.05 12.60
C PHE A 13 19.58 21.27 12.42
N HIS A 14 19.48 19.99 12.09
CA HIS A 14 20.65 19.21 11.70
C HIS A 14 20.95 19.36 10.22
N ASN A 15 22.24 19.53 9.89
CA ASN A 15 22.69 19.54 8.51
C ASN A 15 22.57 18.11 7.94
N LEU A 16 21.74 17.95 6.90
CA LEU A 16 21.50 16.67 6.25
C LEU A 16 22.80 16.04 5.72
N SER A 17 23.75 16.84 5.23
CA SER A 17 25.04 16.33 4.75
C SER A 17 25.91 15.78 5.88
N ALA A 18 25.84 16.37 7.08
CA ALA A 18 26.59 15.89 8.24
C ALA A 18 26.04 14.56 8.81
N ILE A 19 24.74 14.29 8.64
CA ILE A 19 24.13 13.00 8.99
C ILE A 19 24.47 11.93 7.95
N LEU A 20 24.53 12.31 6.66
CA LEU A 20 24.78 11.39 5.55
C LEU A 20 26.28 11.02 5.41
N ILE A 21 27.20 11.81 5.97
CA ILE A 21 28.63 11.50 6.02
C ILE A 21 28.92 10.78 7.34
N THR A 22 28.95 9.45 7.30
CA THR A 22 29.16 8.61 8.50
C THR A 22 30.62 8.24 8.76
N ASP A 23 31.59 9.03 8.30
CA ASP A 23 33.01 8.75 8.48
C ASP A 23 33.74 9.92 9.18
N TYR A 24 33.70 9.94 10.50
CA TYR A 24 34.84 10.45 11.27
C TYR A 24 35.86 9.31 11.36
N ILE A 25 36.72 9.18 10.34
CA ILE A 25 37.92 8.35 10.46
C ILE A 25 39.01 9.24 11.05
N GLU A 26 39.08 9.28 12.38
CA GLU A 26 40.34 9.50 13.08
C GLU A 26 41.15 8.21 12.97
N ASP A 27 41.83 7.99 11.84
CA ASP A 27 43.08 7.23 11.88
C ASP A 27 43.96 7.50 10.65
N THR A 28 45.16 7.98 10.98
CA THR A 28 46.29 8.28 10.12
C THR A 28 46.79 7.02 9.37
N ASN A 29 46.43 6.84 8.10
CA ASN A 29 47.26 6.23 7.01
C ASN A 29 46.43 5.90 5.75
N THR A 30 45.80 6.89 5.14
CA THR A 30 44.79 6.66 4.08
C THR A 30 45.28 7.06 2.69
N GLU A 31 46.39 6.48 2.22
CA GLU A 31 46.81 6.70 0.82
C GLU A 31 46.14 5.76 -0.20
N ASN A 32 45.29 4.80 0.17
CA ASN A 32 44.60 3.95 -0.83
C ASN A 32 43.33 3.21 -0.35
N LEU A 33 42.51 3.79 0.54
CA LEU A 33 41.19 3.22 0.85
C LEU A 33 40.10 3.99 0.10
N LEU A 34 39.69 3.46 -1.06
CA LEU A 34 38.47 3.89 -1.72
C LEU A 34 37.26 3.40 -0.91
N ILE A 35 36.79 4.24 0.02
CA ILE A 35 35.59 3.96 0.81
C ILE A 35 34.39 4.42 -0.01
N LEU A 36 33.50 3.49 -0.33
CA LEU A 36 32.23 3.82 -0.97
C LEU A 36 31.29 4.45 0.07
N PRO A 37 30.51 5.47 -0.32
CA PRO A 37 29.47 6.00 0.55
C PRO A 37 28.55 4.91 1.09
N PRO A 38 28.00 5.07 2.30
CA PRO A 38 27.10 4.09 2.88
C PRO A 38 25.90 3.85 1.96
N HIS A 39 25.58 2.56 1.76
CA HIS A 39 24.46 2.18 0.90
C HIS A 39 23.12 2.52 1.57
N HIS A 40 22.46 3.57 1.10
CA HIS A 40 21.10 3.92 1.53
C HIS A 40 20.06 3.03 0.86
N ARG A 41 19.16 2.43 1.65
CA ARG A 41 18.06 1.64 1.11
C ARG A 41 17.05 2.55 0.42
N CYS A 42 16.57 2.11 -0.74
CA CYS A 42 15.53 2.83 -1.47
C CYS A 42 14.23 2.92 -0.65
N ALA A 43 13.76 4.14 -0.37
CA ALA A 43 12.57 4.37 0.44
C ALA A 43 11.31 3.73 -0.15
N SER A 44 11.16 3.77 -1.48
CA SER A 44 10.03 3.13 -2.16
C SER A 44 10.06 1.61 -2.07
N HIS A 45 11.26 0.99 -2.13
CA HIS A 45 11.41 -0.44 -1.88
C HIS A 45 11.06 -0.79 -0.44
N THR A 46 11.52 0.02 0.52
CA THR A 46 11.21 -0.13 1.94
C THR A 46 9.71 -0.06 2.20
N LEU A 47 9.00 0.93 1.63
CA LEU A 47 7.55 1.07 1.75
C LEU A 47 6.79 -0.06 1.03
N ASN A 48 7.28 -0.55 -0.11
CA ASN A 48 6.69 -1.69 -0.80
C ASN A 48 6.75 -2.97 0.05
N LEU A 49 7.86 -3.17 0.77
CA LEU A 49 7.95 -4.29 1.70
C LEU A 49 6.99 -4.14 2.90
N VAL A 50 6.66 -2.93 3.34
CA VAL A 50 5.59 -2.71 4.34
C VAL A 50 4.25 -3.16 3.77
N ALA A 51 3.95 -2.70 2.55
CA ALA A 51 2.70 -3.00 1.88
C ALA A 51 2.51 -4.50 1.62
N VAL A 52 3.57 -5.21 1.23
CA VAL A 52 3.52 -6.65 0.92
C VAL A 52 3.73 -7.51 2.16
N LYS A 53 4.92 -7.43 2.79
CA LYS A 53 5.34 -8.39 3.82
C LYS A 53 4.78 -8.08 5.19
N ASP A 54 4.74 -6.79 5.56
CA ASP A 54 4.25 -6.42 6.88
C ASP A 54 2.72 -6.52 6.94
N SER A 55 2.00 -6.27 5.82
CA SER A 55 0.55 -6.50 5.76
C SER A 55 0.14 -7.97 5.87
N GLU A 56 0.99 -8.92 5.44
CA GLU A 56 0.77 -10.36 5.64
C GLU A 56 0.67 -10.74 7.12
N LYS A 57 1.32 -10.00 8.02
CA LYS A 57 1.19 -10.23 9.47
C LYS A 57 -0.24 -10.06 9.98
N ALA A 58 -1.06 -9.25 9.30
CA ALA A 58 -2.48 -9.15 9.62
C ALA A 58 -3.21 -10.50 9.44
N ILE A 59 -2.76 -11.33 8.50
CA ILE A 59 -3.29 -12.67 8.22
C ILE A 59 -2.88 -13.67 9.32
N ASP A 60 -1.78 -13.43 10.03
CA ASP A 60 -1.34 -14.31 11.11
C ASP A 60 -1.93 -13.91 12.46
N ASN A 61 -2.17 -12.61 12.67
CA ASN A 61 -2.69 -12.09 13.94
C ASN A 61 -4.21 -12.25 14.10
N ASP A 62 -4.97 -12.35 13.01
CA ASP A 62 -6.44 -12.39 13.05
C ASP A 62 -7.02 -13.47 12.14
N VAL A 63 -7.67 -14.46 12.78
CA VAL A 63 -8.27 -15.62 12.13
C VAL A 63 -9.49 -15.24 11.28
N LEU A 64 -10.28 -14.24 11.71
CA LEU A 64 -11.47 -13.78 10.98
C LEU A 64 -11.04 -13.01 9.73
N TYR A 65 -10.09 -12.09 9.87
CA TYR A 65 -9.47 -11.39 8.75
C TYR A 65 -8.85 -12.38 7.77
N LYS A 66 -8.07 -13.35 8.24
CA LYS A 66 -7.45 -14.41 7.42
C LYS A 66 -8.47 -15.17 6.58
N LYS A 67 -9.60 -15.56 7.20
CA LYS A 67 -10.66 -16.30 6.50
C LYS A 67 -11.30 -15.45 5.40
N LEU A 68 -11.68 -14.21 5.71
CA LEU A 68 -12.27 -13.28 4.75
C LEU A 68 -11.31 -12.92 3.62
N TYR A 69 -10.05 -12.61 3.95
CA TYR A 69 -9.00 -12.33 2.98
C TYR A 69 -8.82 -13.51 2.02
N ARG A 70 -8.62 -14.73 2.53
CA ARG A 70 -8.40 -15.92 1.69
C ARG A 70 -9.60 -16.24 0.81
N LEU A 71 -10.81 -16.16 1.33
CA LEU A 71 -12.03 -16.42 0.54
C LEU A 71 -12.19 -15.41 -0.59
N THR A 72 -12.06 -14.12 -0.26
CA THR A 72 -12.22 -13.03 -1.21
C THR A 72 -11.15 -13.07 -2.29
N PHE A 73 -9.87 -13.09 -1.90
CA PHE A 73 -8.76 -13.11 -2.85
C PHE A 73 -8.73 -14.40 -3.67
N ALA A 74 -9.20 -15.54 -3.16
CA ALA A 74 -9.34 -16.75 -3.96
C ALA A 74 -10.37 -16.58 -5.09
N LYS A 75 -11.51 -15.93 -4.83
CA LYS A 75 -12.51 -15.63 -5.87
C LYS A 75 -11.96 -14.66 -6.91
N LEU A 76 -11.33 -13.57 -6.48
CA LEU A 76 -10.73 -12.57 -7.38
C LEU A 76 -9.59 -13.18 -8.22
N THR A 77 -8.74 -13.99 -7.61
CA THR A 77 -7.65 -14.70 -8.32
C THR A 77 -8.19 -15.66 -9.37
N LYS A 78 -9.27 -16.39 -9.07
CA LYS A 78 -9.94 -17.23 -10.07
C LYS A 78 -10.49 -16.41 -11.23
N LEU A 79 -11.07 -15.24 -10.96
CA LEU A 79 -11.56 -14.33 -12.00
C LEU A 79 -10.42 -13.84 -12.91
N TRP A 80 -9.33 -13.34 -12.33
CA TRP A 80 -8.17 -12.91 -13.11
C TRP A 80 -7.53 -14.05 -13.90
N ASN A 81 -7.41 -15.24 -13.31
CA ASN A 81 -6.90 -16.42 -14.01
C ASN A 81 -7.79 -16.81 -15.19
N LYS A 82 -9.12 -16.74 -15.05
CA LYS A 82 -10.07 -17.00 -16.14
C LYS A 82 -9.92 -16.01 -17.28
N GLN A 83 -9.75 -14.72 -16.96
CA GLN A 83 -9.46 -13.70 -17.97
C GLN A 83 -8.14 -14.00 -18.70
N ASN A 84 -7.08 -14.31 -17.97
CA ASN A 84 -5.75 -14.53 -18.55
C ASN A 84 -5.62 -15.88 -19.29
N GLN A 85 -6.53 -16.82 -19.04
CA GLN A 85 -6.54 -18.12 -19.68
C GLN A 85 -6.98 -18.06 -21.15
N SER A 86 -7.87 -17.13 -21.52
CA SER A 86 -8.44 -17.10 -22.88
C SER A 86 -8.78 -15.68 -23.32
N THR A 87 -8.32 -15.32 -24.52
CA THR A 87 -8.65 -14.03 -25.16
C THR A 87 -10.15 -13.87 -25.40
N GLN A 88 -10.86 -14.95 -25.74
CA GLN A 88 -12.32 -14.92 -25.91
C GLN A 88 -13.05 -14.57 -24.61
N VAL A 89 -12.56 -15.11 -23.49
CA VAL A 89 -13.09 -14.80 -22.15
C VAL A 89 -12.76 -13.36 -21.78
N ALA A 90 -11.54 -12.90 -22.05
CA ALA A 90 -11.14 -11.52 -21.81
C ALA A 90 -11.96 -10.51 -22.62
N ASP A 91 -12.26 -10.80 -23.88
CA ASP A 91 -13.09 -9.94 -24.72
C ASP A 91 -14.54 -9.94 -24.25
N LYS A 92 -15.08 -11.08 -23.80
CA LYS A 92 -16.42 -11.11 -23.20
C LYS A 92 -16.47 -10.36 -21.87
N ILE A 93 -15.44 -10.48 -21.04
CA ILE A 93 -15.32 -9.69 -19.81
C ILE A 93 -15.26 -8.19 -20.14
N LYS A 94 -14.52 -7.78 -21.16
CA LYS A 94 -14.51 -6.39 -21.63
C LYS A 94 -15.86 -5.93 -22.14
N GLU A 95 -16.59 -6.77 -22.86
CA GLU A 95 -17.95 -6.45 -23.33
C GLU A 95 -18.91 -6.22 -22.16
N ILE A 96 -18.81 -7.04 -21.12
CA ILE A 96 -19.66 -6.95 -19.92
C ILE A 96 -19.24 -5.77 -19.02
N CYS A 97 -17.94 -5.62 -18.76
CA CYS A 97 -17.39 -4.61 -17.84
C CYS A 97 -17.11 -3.25 -18.50
N GLY A 98 -17.14 -3.17 -19.83
CA GLY A 98 -16.69 -2.01 -20.61
C GLY A 98 -15.16 -1.82 -20.63
N VAL A 99 -14.42 -2.51 -19.76
CA VAL A 99 -12.97 -2.39 -19.58
C VAL A 99 -12.33 -3.76 -19.35
N TYR A 100 -11.07 -3.93 -19.76
CA TYR A 100 -10.28 -5.10 -19.35
C TYR A 100 -9.95 -4.99 -17.87
N LEU A 101 -10.07 -6.11 -17.12
CA LEU A 101 -9.67 -6.11 -15.72
C LEU A 101 -8.14 -6.04 -15.64
N LYS A 102 -7.63 -5.14 -14.81
CA LYS A 102 -6.23 -5.14 -14.38
C LYS A 102 -5.98 -6.44 -13.62
N THR A 103 -4.86 -7.09 -13.95
CA THR A 103 -4.41 -8.31 -13.27
C THR A 103 -3.31 -7.94 -12.28
N PRO A 104 -3.32 -8.48 -11.05
CA PRO A 104 -2.25 -8.26 -10.09
C PRO A 104 -0.91 -8.85 -10.58
N VAL A 105 0.13 -8.04 -10.59
CA VAL A 105 1.50 -8.45 -10.88
C VAL A 105 2.32 -8.43 -9.59
N ILE A 106 2.93 -9.57 -9.24
CA ILE A 106 3.66 -9.78 -7.98
C ILE A 106 4.81 -8.79 -7.78
N THR A 107 5.44 -8.34 -8.88
CA THR A 107 6.62 -7.46 -8.82
C THR A 107 6.29 -5.99 -8.49
N ARG A 108 5.00 -5.60 -8.51
CA ARG A 108 4.58 -4.21 -8.25
C ARG A 108 3.31 -4.19 -7.40
N TRP A 109 3.43 -3.84 -6.13
CA TRP A 109 2.28 -3.72 -5.21
C TRP A 109 1.15 -2.84 -5.78
N ASN A 110 1.46 -1.75 -6.49
CA ASN A 110 0.44 -0.89 -7.07
C ASN A 110 -0.52 -1.65 -8.00
N SER A 111 -0.05 -2.73 -8.63
CA SER A 111 -0.89 -3.56 -9.51
C SER A 111 -1.96 -4.34 -8.76
N THR A 112 -1.69 -4.86 -7.55
CA THR A 112 -2.71 -5.57 -6.75
C THR A 112 -3.77 -4.58 -6.27
N PHE A 113 -3.35 -3.44 -5.72
CA PHE A 113 -4.25 -2.38 -5.26
C PHE A 113 -5.11 -1.85 -6.41
N ASP A 114 -4.50 -1.52 -7.56
CA ASP A 114 -5.20 -1.03 -8.75
C ASP A 114 -6.26 -2.01 -9.26
N SER A 115 -5.96 -3.31 -9.24
CA SER A 115 -6.87 -4.36 -9.70
C SER A 115 -8.09 -4.45 -8.80
N ILE A 116 -7.89 -4.35 -7.48
CA ILE A 116 -8.99 -4.36 -6.51
C ILE A 116 -9.79 -3.06 -6.59
N LEU A 117 -9.11 -1.92 -6.72
CA LEU A 117 -9.75 -0.61 -6.85
C LEU A 117 -10.67 -0.57 -8.08
N GLN A 118 -10.23 -1.12 -9.22
CA GLN A 118 -11.05 -1.22 -10.41
C GLN A 118 -12.32 -2.03 -10.16
N ILE A 119 -12.22 -3.15 -9.45
CA ILE A 119 -13.38 -4.00 -9.10
C ILE A 119 -14.36 -3.23 -8.21
N ILE A 120 -13.89 -2.47 -7.22
CA ILE A 120 -14.74 -1.61 -6.39
C ILE A 120 -15.41 -0.53 -7.23
N THR A 121 -14.67 0.13 -8.12
CA THR A 121 -15.23 1.16 -8.99
C THR A 121 -16.35 0.61 -9.86
N LEU A 122 -16.16 -0.60 -10.40
CA LEU A 122 -17.22 -1.30 -11.14
C LEU A 122 -18.41 -1.66 -10.24
N LEU A 123 -18.16 -2.18 -9.04
CA LEU A 123 -19.23 -2.50 -8.07
C LEU A 123 -20.04 -1.26 -7.64
N LYS A 124 -19.40 -0.09 -7.53
CA LYS A 124 -20.05 1.17 -7.16
C LYS A 124 -20.86 1.79 -8.31
N ASN A 125 -20.40 1.59 -9.54
CA ASN A 125 -21.11 2.09 -10.73
C ASN A 125 -22.32 1.22 -11.04
N ASP A 126 -22.12 -0.09 -11.14
CA ASP A 126 -23.20 -1.06 -11.33
C ASP A 126 -22.79 -2.43 -10.76
N PRO A 127 -23.39 -2.85 -9.63
CA PRO A 127 -23.07 -4.13 -9.02
C PRO A 127 -23.48 -5.33 -9.90
N GLU A 128 -24.41 -5.17 -10.84
CA GLU A 128 -24.79 -6.25 -11.75
C GLU A 128 -23.71 -6.59 -12.76
N ILE A 129 -22.84 -5.65 -13.15
CA ILE A 129 -21.77 -5.87 -14.11
C ILE A 129 -20.82 -6.96 -13.61
N ILE A 130 -20.36 -6.83 -12.36
CA ILE A 130 -19.46 -7.81 -11.75
C ILE A 130 -20.17 -9.14 -11.52
N ASN A 131 -21.45 -9.12 -11.14
CA ASN A 131 -22.23 -10.34 -10.99
C ASN A 131 -22.41 -11.07 -12.33
N LYS A 132 -22.74 -10.38 -13.42
CA LYS A 132 -22.82 -10.94 -14.78
C LYS A 132 -21.48 -11.50 -15.24
N CYS A 133 -20.37 -10.81 -14.92
CA CYS A 133 -19.02 -11.26 -15.21
C CYS A 133 -18.67 -12.55 -14.44
N LEU A 134 -19.00 -12.62 -13.15
CA LEU A 134 -18.80 -13.82 -12.32
C LEU A 134 -19.67 -14.98 -12.79
N ASP A 135 -20.94 -14.72 -13.12
CA ASP A 135 -21.87 -15.73 -13.64
C ASP A 135 -21.37 -16.31 -14.97
N TYR A 136 -20.92 -15.47 -15.90
CA TYR A 136 -20.31 -15.92 -17.16
C TYR A 136 -19.07 -16.80 -16.92
N CYS A 137 -18.26 -16.45 -15.93
CA CYS A 137 -17.07 -17.22 -15.57
C CYS A 137 -17.38 -18.49 -14.76
N ASN A 138 -18.66 -18.78 -14.47
CA ASN A 138 -19.10 -19.84 -13.55
C ASN A 138 -18.45 -19.74 -12.15
N LEU A 139 -18.31 -18.51 -11.65
CA LEU A 139 -17.72 -18.22 -10.34
C LEU A 139 -18.81 -17.83 -9.34
N GLN A 140 -18.58 -18.16 -8.07
CA GLN A 140 -19.49 -17.75 -7.01
C GLN A 140 -19.49 -16.22 -6.87
N ARG A 141 -20.68 -15.63 -6.81
CA ARG A 141 -20.87 -14.20 -6.56
C ARG A 141 -20.20 -13.76 -5.25
N LEU A 142 -19.82 -12.48 -5.20
CA LEU A 142 -19.31 -11.85 -3.99
C LEU A 142 -20.47 -11.64 -3.02
N THR A 143 -20.26 -11.99 -1.76
CA THR A 143 -21.19 -11.73 -0.66
C THR A 143 -21.03 -10.28 -0.17
N GLU A 144 -22.05 -9.72 0.47
CA GLU A 144 -21.99 -8.36 1.00
C GLU A 144 -20.82 -8.14 1.97
N ASN A 145 -20.48 -9.15 2.78
CA ASN A 145 -19.34 -9.10 3.68
C ASN A 145 -18.01 -9.05 2.93
N GLU A 146 -17.88 -9.78 1.82
CA GLU A 146 -16.68 -9.72 0.97
C GLU A 146 -16.57 -8.38 0.25
N ILE A 147 -17.68 -7.79 -0.19
CA ILE A 147 -17.71 -6.45 -0.80
C ILE A 147 -17.27 -5.40 0.22
N LYS A 148 -17.87 -5.38 1.41
CA LYS A 148 -17.48 -4.48 2.50
C LYS A 148 -16.01 -4.66 2.88
N PHE A 149 -15.54 -5.89 2.98
CA PHE A 149 -14.13 -6.19 3.23
C PHE A 149 -13.21 -5.57 2.17
N ILE A 150 -13.54 -5.73 0.88
CA ILE A 150 -12.77 -5.15 -0.22
C ILE A 150 -12.77 -3.62 -0.12
N GLU A 151 -13.90 -3.00 0.21
CA GLU A 151 -13.99 -1.55 0.40
C GLU A 151 -13.12 -1.05 1.54
N GLU A 152 -13.17 -1.69 2.70
CA GLU A 152 -12.31 -1.35 3.84
C GLU A 152 -10.82 -1.55 3.48
N TYR A 153 -10.49 -2.66 2.82
CA TYR A 153 -9.13 -2.97 2.38
C TYR A 153 -8.57 -1.87 1.48
N CYS A 154 -9.34 -1.41 0.50
CA CYS A 154 -8.92 -0.32 -0.38
C CYS A 154 -8.79 1.01 0.37
N GLN A 155 -9.61 1.31 1.37
CA GLN A 155 -9.44 2.52 2.16
C GLN A 155 -8.13 2.51 2.96
N VAL A 156 -7.78 1.37 3.56
CA VAL A 156 -6.53 1.21 4.32
C VAL A 156 -5.30 1.27 3.42
N MET A 157 -5.34 0.63 2.25
CA MET A 157 -4.19 0.58 1.34
C MET A 157 -4.03 1.81 0.45
N LYS A 158 -5.08 2.63 0.28
CA LYS A 158 -5.02 3.88 -0.50
C LYS A 158 -3.90 4.85 -0.07
N PRO A 159 -3.76 5.24 1.22
CA PRO A 159 -2.66 6.14 1.62
C PRO A 159 -1.29 5.54 1.33
N VAL A 160 -1.12 4.22 1.49
CA VAL A 160 0.13 3.52 1.21
C VAL A 160 0.44 3.52 -0.30
N SER A 161 -0.57 3.26 -1.14
CA SER A 161 -0.42 3.31 -2.61
C SER A 161 -0.05 4.71 -3.09
N GLN A 162 -0.73 5.75 -2.59
CA GLN A 162 -0.43 7.15 -2.96
C GLN A 162 1.00 7.54 -2.55
N ALA A 163 1.45 7.10 -1.37
CA ALA A 163 2.81 7.33 -0.92
C ALA A 163 3.83 6.60 -1.81
N LEU A 164 3.55 5.37 -2.22
CA LEU A 164 4.38 4.64 -3.17
C LEU A 164 4.45 5.36 -4.52
N ASP A 165 3.33 5.84 -5.07
CA ASP A 165 3.30 6.57 -6.33
C ASP A 165 4.15 7.85 -6.26
N ILE A 166 4.11 8.58 -5.15
CA ILE A 166 4.94 9.78 -4.94
C ILE A 166 6.42 9.43 -4.85
N LEU A 167 6.77 8.39 -4.07
CA LEU A 167 8.18 8.01 -3.83
C LEU A 167 8.81 7.23 -4.99
N GLN A 168 8.00 6.65 -5.88
CA GLN A 168 8.44 5.98 -7.11
C GLN A 168 8.39 6.90 -8.33
N GLY A 169 7.70 8.04 -8.25
CA GLY A 169 7.60 9.01 -9.32
C GLY A 169 8.93 9.67 -9.64
N GLU A 170 9.17 9.94 -10.92
CA GLU A 170 10.37 10.65 -11.39
C GLU A 170 10.33 12.13 -10.97
N THR A 171 9.13 12.72 -10.93
CA THR A 171 8.88 14.08 -10.44
C THR A 171 8.64 14.05 -8.93
N GLY A 172 9.70 14.27 -8.13
CA GLY A 172 9.60 14.34 -6.67
C GLY A 172 10.45 13.34 -5.89
N MET A 173 11.37 12.62 -6.54
CA MET A 173 12.31 11.67 -5.91
C MET A 173 13.42 12.38 -5.11
N TYR A 174 13.06 13.35 -4.28
CA TYR A 174 13.96 14.03 -3.37
C TYR A 174 13.71 13.53 -1.95
N MET A 175 14.78 13.35 -1.17
CA MET A 175 14.67 12.97 0.25
C MET A 175 13.77 13.92 1.06
N GLY A 176 13.59 15.17 0.61
CA GLY A 176 12.69 16.14 1.22
C GLY A 176 11.20 15.74 1.21
N TYR A 177 10.76 14.88 0.29
CA TYR A 177 9.38 14.38 0.26
C TYR A 177 9.15 13.18 1.17
N LEU A 178 10.21 12.50 1.62
CA LEU A 178 10.08 11.25 2.37
C LEU A 178 9.36 11.47 3.70
N LEU A 179 9.85 12.42 4.51
CA LEU A 179 9.31 12.67 5.85
C LEU A 179 7.85 13.21 5.80
N PRO A 180 7.50 14.19 4.93
CA PRO A 180 6.11 14.61 4.75
C PRO A 180 5.19 13.46 4.32
N VAL A 181 5.60 12.65 3.36
CA VAL A 181 4.79 11.53 2.85
C VAL A 181 4.54 10.50 3.95
N LEU A 182 5.58 10.10 4.68
CA LEU A 182 5.44 9.14 5.79
C LEU A 182 4.54 9.68 6.90
N LYS A 183 4.70 10.96 7.26
CA LYS A 183 3.85 11.62 8.26
C LYS A 183 2.38 11.62 7.83
N THR A 184 2.09 12.00 6.59
CA THR A 184 0.72 11.97 6.04
C THR A 184 0.14 10.56 6.02
N VAL A 185 0.92 9.53 5.69
CA VAL A 185 0.45 8.14 5.74
C VAL A 185 0.08 7.73 7.17
N LYS A 186 0.93 8.05 8.16
CA LYS A 186 0.66 7.76 9.57
C LYS A 186 -0.61 8.45 10.06
N GLU A 187 -0.75 9.75 9.82
CA GLU A 187 -1.94 10.54 10.21
C GLU A 187 -3.22 9.98 9.58
N LYS A 188 -3.17 9.59 8.30
CA LYS A 188 -4.30 8.94 7.61
C LYS A 188 -4.62 7.58 8.23
N LEU A 189 -3.63 6.75 8.53
CA LEU A 189 -3.85 5.45 9.17
C LEU A 189 -4.41 5.59 10.58
N GLU A 190 -3.98 6.59 11.36
CA GLU A 190 -4.55 6.89 12.68
C GLU A 190 -6.00 7.36 12.60
N THR A 191 -6.32 8.19 11.61
CA THR A 191 -7.71 8.61 11.36
C THR A 191 -8.57 7.40 11.00
N LEU A 192 -8.04 6.51 10.15
CA LEU A 192 -8.69 5.25 9.77
C LEU A 192 -8.90 4.32 10.97
N ASN A 193 -7.93 4.26 11.89
CA ASN A 193 -8.04 3.49 13.12
C ASN A 193 -9.19 4.00 14.02
N LYS A 194 -9.43 5.31 14.02
CA LYS A 194 -10.51 5.95 14.80
C LYS A 194 -11.90 5.80 14.16
N SER A 195 -11.98 5.52 12.85
CA SER A 195 -13.26 5.39 12.13
C SER A 195 -14.00 4.06 12.32
N GLY A 196 -13.45 3.11 13.09
CA GLY A 196 -14.18 1.91 13.52
C GLY A 196 -14.40 0.86 12.42
N PHE A 197 -13.34 0.47 11.71
CA PHE A 197 -13.41 -0.61 10.71
C PHE A 197 -13.79 -1.95 11.34
N THR A 198 -14.61 -2.71 10.63
CA THR A 198 -15.17 -3.98 11.15
C THR A 198 -14.31 -5.18 10.83
N HIS A 199 -13.56 -5.15 9.73
CA HIS A 199 -12.78 -6.29 9.26
C HIS A 199 -11.29 -5.97 9.10
N CYS A 200 -10.92 -4.74 8.70
CA CYS A 200 -9.53 -4.39 8.38
C CYS A 200 -8.71 -3.80 9.54
N GLN A 201 -9.18 -3.91 10.78
CA GLN A 201 -8.47 -3.37 11.95
C GLN A 201 -7.07 -3.98 12.13
N SER A 202 -6.96 -5.29 11.94
CA SER A 202 -5.70 -6.04 11.98
C SER A 202 -4.73 -5.63 10.87
N LEU A 203 -5.25 -5.17 9.73
CA LEU A 203 -4.45 -4.65 8.62
C LEU A 203 -3.86 -3.28 8.94
N ILE A 204 -4.64 -2.38 9.54
CA ILE A 204 -4.18 -1.05 9.96
C ILE A 204 -3.03 -1.20 10.96
N ALA A 205 -3.21 -2.05 11.97
CA ALA A 205 -2.18 -2.30 12.98
C ALA A 205 -0.89 -2.87 12.36
N ALA A 206 -1.01 -3.83 11.43
CA ALA A 206 0.14 -4.43 10.77
C ALA A 206 0.92 -3.43 9.90
N VAL A 207 0.21 -2.56 9.17
CA VAL A 207 0.83 -1.51 8.35
C VAL A 207 1.49 -0.44 9.23
N GLN A 208 0.85 -0.01 10.32
CA GLN A 208 1.43 0.94 11.27
C GLN A 208 2.72 0.39 11.91
N GLN A 209 2.69 -0.84 12.41
CA GLN A 209 3.89 -1.50 12.95
C GLN A 209 4.99 -1.66 11.90
N GLY A 210 4.62 -1.93 10.64
CA GLY A 210 5.55 -2.00 9.53
C GLY A 210 6.23 -0.66 9.22
N LEU A 211 5.48 0.45 9.32
CA LEU A 211 6.00 1.81 9.16
C LEU A 211 6.89 2.24 10.32
N ASP A 212 6.57 1.88 11.56
CA ASP A 212 7.37 2.28 12.74
C ASP A 212 8.66 1.49 12.89
N LYS A 213 8.73 0.28 12.34
CA LYS A 213 9.91 -0.58 12.40
C LYS A 213 11.07 -0.11 11.50
N ARG A 214 10.81 0.75 10.50
CA ARG A 214 11.71 1.05 9.39
C ARG A 214 12.14 2.51 9.39
#